data_AF-A0A101JGL2-F1
#
_entry.id   AF-A0A101JGL2-F1
#
_cell.length_a   1.000
_cell.length_b   1.000
_cell.length_c   1.000
_cell.angle_alpha   90.00
_cell.angle_beta   90.00
_cell.angle_gamma   90.00
#
_symmetry.space_group_name_H-M   'P 1'
#
loop_
_entity.id
_entity.type
_entity.pdbx_description
1 polymer ?
#
loop_
_entity_poly.entity_id
_entity_poly.type
_entity_poly.pdbx_seq_one_letter_code
_entity_poly.pdbx_strand_id
1 'polypeptide(L)'
;MAAGDAAGQDGNVPVPEALRRLSLDAGFWTGEISDAELLPDLLRVSFPVLDGYALILEIELPSGERTLGLRRPSSSEPIQLGWAPAGGPYPAALRWWELETCARVIALADPTLPHPGLVTALLSPFAPATADDDVPSVAGIREAAYRSLRRPVPPPPPSGPEQDPLPLFREDRWWPVPPAPSPQVLDEAAIAALSDPTQAVDQVRAGKRFPHEDLADLVRRATAHLDALPRRDWYTLTRPLARQITETGDLTPVRALLGALTEAGCDHPTVLDALSEPLVALEACWMVETLAGAEPGTLLRHHV
;
A
#
# COMPACT_ATOMS: atom_id res chain seq x y z
N MET A 1 -47.32 2.41 7.14
CA MET A 1 -46.57 1.64 8.15
C MET A 1 -45.98 0.43 7.44
N ALA A 2 -44.78 0.61 6.91
CA ALA A 2 -43.90 -0.45 6.40
C ALA A 2 -42.50 0.17 6.40
N ALA A 3 -41.84 0.10 7.55
CA ALA A 3 -40.43 0.41 7.69
C ALA A 3 -39.67 -0.80 7.11
N GLY A 4 -38.97 -0.59 6.01
CA GLY A 4 -37.97 -1.52 5.51
C GLY A 4 -36.62 -1.06 6.02
N ASP A 5 -36.04 -1.84 6.93
CA ASP A 5 -34.69 -1.67 7.46
C ASP A 5 -33.66 -1.51 6.33
N ALA A 6 -33.08 -0.31 6.23
CA ALA A 6 -31.85 -0.08 5.51
C ALA A 6 -30.67 -0.31 6.47
N ALA A 7 -30.43 -1.58 6.81
CA ALA A 7 -29.17 -2.03 7.36
C ALA A 7 -28.23 -2.34 6.19
N GLY A 8 -27.52 -1.33 5.69
CA GLY A 8 -26.61 -1.43 4.55
C GLY A 8 -25.15 -1.32 4.97
N GLN A 9 -24.62 -2.41 5.51
CA GLN A 9 -23.21 -2.83 5.48
C GLN A 9 -22.13 -1.72 5.36
N ASP A 10 -21.68 -1.19 6.50
CA ASP A 10 -20.30 -0.71 6.68
C ASP A 10 -19.35 -1.92 6.74
N GLY A 11 -19.31 -2.68 5.65
CA GLY A 11 -18.34 -3.74 5.44
C GLY A 11 -17.08 -3.13 4.87
N ASN A 12 -15.96 -3.26 5.57
CA ASN A 12 -14.64 -3.08 4.98
C ASN A 12 -14.58 -3.98 3.74
N VAL A 13 -14.76 -3.41 2.54
CA VAL A 13 -14.80 -4.21 1.32
C VAL A 13 -13.34 -4.56 1.02
N PRO A 14 -12.95 -5.85 1.09
CA PRO A 14 -11.59 -6.25 0.76
C PRO A 14 -11.27 -5.82 -0.67
N VAL A 15 -9.97 -5.68 -0.96
CA VAL A 15 -9.46 -5.39 -2.30
C VAL A 15 -10.23 -6.24 -3.34
N PRO A 16 -10.84 -5.61 -4.38
CA PRO A 16 -11.58 -6.38 -5.37
C PRO A 16 -10.73 -7.50 -5.95
N GLU A 17 -11.26 -8.72 -6.06
CA GLU A 17 -10.52 -9.88 -6.57
C GLU A 17 -9.97 -9.63 -7.99
N ALA A 18 -10.65 -8.77 -8.77
CA ALA A 18 -10.14 -8.28 -10.05
C ALA A 18 -8.84 -7.47 -9.90
N LEU A 19 -8.77 -6.54 -8.93
CA LEU A 19 -7.55 -5.79 -8.64
C LEU A 19 -6.45 -6.72 -8.14
N ARG A 20 -6.77 -7.71 -7.30
CA ARG A 20 -5.78 -8.68 -6.83
C ARG A 20 -5.14 -9.44 -7.98
N ARG A 21 -5.94 -9.96 -8.92
CA ARG A 21 -5.44 -10.64 -10.12
C ARG A 21 -4.62 -9.72 -11.00
N LEU A 22 -5.11 -8.51 -11.26
CA LEU A 22 -4.39 -7.51 -12.05
C LEU A 22 -3.07 -7.07 -11.41
N SER A 23 -3.02 -6.96 -10.09
CA SER A 23 -1.79 -6.58 -9.38
C SER A 23 -0.68 -7.63 -9.50
N LEU A 24 -1.01 -8.84 -9.98
CA LEU A 24 -0.07 -9.93 -10.26
C LEU A 24 0.39 -9.97 -11.73
N ASP A 25 -0.21 -9.14 -12.60
CA ASP A 25 0.19 -9.02 -14.01
C ASP A 25 1.22 -7.89 -14.16
N ALA A 26 2.39 -8.20 -14.70
CA ALA A 26 3.42 -7.21 -15.03
C ALA A 26 2.86 -6.14 -15.99
N GLY A 27 2.06 -6.57 -16.96
CA GLY A 27 1.44 -5.72 -17.98
C GLY A 27 0.51 -4.67 -17.41
N PHE A 28 -0.17 -4.96 -16.31
CA PHE A 28 -1.01 -3.98 -15.62
C PHE A 28 -0.22 -2.76 -15.12
N TRP A 29 1.00 -2.97 -14.68
CA TRP A 29 1.86 -1.91 -14.14
C TRP A 29 2.62 -1.16 -15.25
N THR A 30 3.01 -1.85 -16.32
CA THR A 30 3.75 -1.27 -17.45
C THR A 30 2.86 -0.72 -18.57
N GLY A 31 1.56 -0.99 -18.53
CA GLY A 31 0.60 -0.59 -19.57
C GLY A 31 0.46 -1.58 -20.72
N GLU A 32 0.99 -2.80 -20.59
CA GLU A 32 0.98 -3.88 -21.59
C GLU A 32 0.09 -5.07 -21.13
N ILE A 33 -1.16 -4.80 -20.74
CA ILE A 33 -2.08 -5.84 -20.24
C ILE A 33 -2.32 -6.91 -21.32
N SER A 34 -1.93 -8.15 -21.04
CA SER A 34 -1.89 -9.23 -22.04
C SER A 34 -3.26 -9.87 -22.38
N ASP A 35 -4.32 -9.56 -21.61
CA ASP A 35 -5.69 -10.11 -21.81
C ASP A 35 -6.79 -9.04 -21.56
N ALA A 36 -6.61 -7.82 -22.08
CA ALA A 36 -7.55 -6.72 -21.83
C ALA A 36 -9.01 -7.01 -22.21
N GLU A 37 -9.25 -7.88 -23.21
CA GLU A 37 -10.59 -8.22 -23.72
C GLU A 37 -11.44 -9.05 -22.74
N LEU A 38 -10.83 -9.70 -21.74
CA LEU A 38 -11.52 -10.52 -20.74
C LEU A 38 -11.80 -9.78 -19.43
N LEU A 39 -11.35 -8.53 -19.33
CA LEU A 39 -11.50 -7.69 -18.15
C LEU A 39 -12.67 -6.71 -18.31
N PRO A 40 -13.26 -6.21 -17.21
CA PRO A 40 -14.25 -5.15 -17.31
C PRO A 40 -13.61 -3.87 -17.89
N ASP A 41 -14.39 -3.06 -18.62
CA ASP A 41 -13.88 -1.79 -19.17
C ASP A 41 -13.39 -0.83 -18.08
N LEU A 42 -14.04 -0.86 -16.91
CA LEU A 42 -13.74 0.01 -15.78
C LEU A 42 -13.55 -0.78 -14.48
N LEU A 43 -12.39 -0.64 -13.86
CA LEU A 43 -12.11 -1.12 -12.52
C LEU A 43 -12.24 0.04 -11.52
N ARG A 44 -13.15 -0.09 -10.56
CA ARG A 44 -13.29 0.87 -9.46
C ARG A 44 -12.77 0.26 -8.16
N VAL A 45 -11.82 0.94 -7.54
CA VAL A 45 -11.20 0.55 -6.27
C VAL A 45 -11.53 1.63 -5.23
N SER A 46 -12.03 1.19 -4.08
CA SER A 46 -12.30 2.07 -2.95
C SER A 46 -11.28 1.80 -1.85
N PHE A 47 -10.63 2.85 -1.37
CA PHE A 47 -9.74 2.81 -0.22
C PHE A 47 -10.36 3.62 0.93
N PRO A 48 -11.14 2.99 1.82
CA PRO A 48 -11.63 3.65 3.02
C PRO A 48 -10.45 4.14 3.86
N VAL A 49 -10.46 5.42 4.24
CA VAL A 49 -9.38 5.99 5.07
C VAL A 49 -9.84 6.05 6.53
N LEU A 50 -10.81 6.90 6.85
CA LEU A 50 -11.36 7.05 8.21
C LEU A 50 -12.65 7.90 8.19
N ASP A 51 -13.47 7.81 9.23
CA ASP A 51 -14.70 8.62 9.44
C ASP A 51 -15.65 8.70 8.22
N GLY A 52 -15.68 7.68 7.37
CA GLY A 52 -16.49 7.64 6.14
C GLY A 52 -15.85 8.31 4.92
N TYR A 53 -14.65 8.88 5.04
CA TYR A 53 -13.83 9.28 3.90
C TYR A 53 -13.24 8.07 3.18
N ALA A 54 -13.15 8.15 1.85
CA ALA A 54 -12.43 7.17 1.04
C ALA A 54 -11.78 7.82 -0.18
N LEU A 55 -10.62 7.30 -0.59
CA LEU A 55 -10.04 7.57 -1.89
C LEU A 55 -10.58 6.55 -2.90
N ILE A 56 -11.15 7.04 -3.99
CA ILE A 56 -11.73 6.19 -5.03
C ILE A 56 -10.84 6.28 -6.27
N LEU A 57 -10.27 5.16 -6.68
CA LEU A 57 -9.49 5.05 -7.90
C LEU A 57 -10.31 4.32 -8.95
N GLU A 58 -10.51 4.97 -10.09
CA GLU A 58 -11.16 4.40 -11.27
C GLU A 58 -10.09 4.20 -12.34
N ILE A 59 -9.98 3.00 -12.90
CA ILE A 59 -9.03 2.63 -13.94
C ILE A 59 -9.81 2.13 -15.15
N GLU A 60 -9.70 2.83 -16.26
CA GLU A 60 -10.19 2.35 -17.56
C GLU A 60 -9.15 1.38 -18.11
N LEU A 61 -9.48 0.08 -18.12
CA LEU A 61 -8.49 -0.97 -18.37
C LEU A 61 -8.00 -1.02 -19.83
N PRO A 62 -8.83 -0.77 -20.86
CA PRO A 62 -8.35 -0.74 -22.24
C PRO A 62 -7.36 0.41 -22.52
N SER A 63 -7.56 1.57 -21.91
CA SER A 63 -6.72 2.76 -22.13
C SER A 63 -5.60 2.89 -21.09
N GLY A 64 -5.76 2.28 -19.92
CA GLY A 64 -4.93 2.47 -18.74
C GLY A 64 -5.12 3.82 -18.05
N GLU A 65 -6.12 4.62 -18.47
CA GLU A 65 -6.42 5.92 -17.85
C GLU A 65 -6.93 5.75 -16.42
N ARG A 66 -6.58 6.70 -15.55
CA ARG A 66 -6.85 6.64 -14.12
C ARG A 66 -7.51 7.93 -13.65
N THR A 67 -8.57 7.82 -12.87
CA THR A 67 -9.21 8.95 -12.18
C THR A 67 -9.17 8.72 -10.68
N LEU A 68 -8.64 9.68 -9.94
CA LEU A 68 -8.67 9.69 -8.48
C LEU A 68 -9.77 10.64 -8.00
N GLY A 69 -10.62 10.17 -7.09
CA GLY A 69 -11.63 10.96 -6.43
C GLY A 69 -11.62 10.82 -4.91
N LEU A 70 -12.17 11.82 -4.24
CA LEU A 70 -12.39 11.86 -2.80
C LEU A 70 -13.88 11.66 -2.51
N ARG A 71 -14.22 10.55 -1.85
CA ARG A 71 -15.55 10.34 -1.30
C ARG A 71 -15.60 10.91 0.12
N ARG A 72 -16.59 11.76 0.37
CA ARG A 72 -16.87 12.38 1.67
C ARG A 72 -17.79 11.51 2.52
N PRO A 73 -17.81 11.72 3.85
CA PRO A 73 -18.80 11.11 4.71
C PRO A 73 -20.22 11.43 4.19
N SER A 74 -21.08 10.42 4.15
CA SER A 74 -22.47 10.53 3.69
C SER A 74 -22.65 10.91 2.21
N SER A 75 -21.60 10.96 1.39
CA SER A 75 -21.68 11.16 -0.06
C SER A 75 -21.50 9.83 -0.79
N SER A 76 -22.41 9.50 -1.72
CA SER A 76 -22.25 8.34 -2.60
C SER A 76 -21.29 8.61 -3.76
N GLU A 77 -21.23 9.87 -4.23
CA GLU A 77 -20.40 10.27 -5.37
C GLU A 77 -19.05 10.84 -4.90
N PRO A 78 -17.93 10.38 -5.47
CA PRO A 78 -16.62 10.96 -5.22
C PRO A 78 -16.45 12.26 -6.00
N ILE A 79 -15.79 13.24 -5.38
CA ILE A 79 -15.37 14.47 -6.04
C ILE A 79 -14.00 14.21 -6.67
N GLN A 80 -13.85 14.43 -7.98
CA GLN A 80 -12.59 14.19 -8.68
C GLN A 80 -11.46 15.08 -8.13
N LEU A 81 -10.34 14.45 -7.78
CA LEU A 81 -9.08 15.09 -7.39
C LEU A 81 -8.15 15.26 -8.60
N GLY A 82 -8.11 14.28 -9.50
CA GLY A 82 -7.26 14.32 -10.69
C GLY A 82 -7.56 13.19 -11.67
N TRP A 83 -7.09 13.37 -12.90
CA TRP A 83 -7.08 12.35 -13.94
C TRP A 83 -5.65 12.21 -14.47
N ALA A 84 -5.24 10.98 -14.76
CA ALA A 84 -3.92 10.63 -15.25
C ALA A 84 -4.04 9.65 -16.43
N PRO A 85 -3.40 9.92 -17.59
CA PRO A 85 -3.27 8.92 -18.64
C PRO A 85 -2.29 7.80 -18.24
N ALA A 86 -2.33 6.68 -18.94
CA ALA A 86 -1.55 5.47 -18.60
C ALA A 86 -0.02 5.70 -18.51
N GLY A 87 0.53 6.54 -19.40
CA GLY A 87 1.97 6.84 -19.46
C GLY A 87 2.36 8.21 -18.89
N GLY A 88 1.44 8.90 -18.22
CA GLY A 88 1.61 10.31 -17.85
C GLY A 88 1.40 11.29 -19.02
N PRO A 89 1.45 12.61 -18.76
CA PRO A 89 1.90 13.26 -17.52
C PRO A 89 0.95 13.06 -16.34
N TYR A 90 1.48 13.18 -15.12
CA TYR A 90 0.72 12.87 -13.92
C TYR A 90 0.23 14.13 -13.18
N PRO A 91 -1.02 14.14 -12.68
CA PRO A 91 -1.60 15.28 -11.98
C PRO A 91 -1.02 15.41 -10.57
N ALA A 92 -0.69 16.64 -10.16
CA ALA A 92 -0.31 16.94 -8.77
C ALA A 92 -1.57 17.04 -7.87
N ALA A 93 -2.36 15.97 -7.80
CA ALA A 93 -3.62 15.95 -7.08
C ALA A 93 -3.42 15.88 -5.56
N LEU A 94 -2.48 15.07 -5.10
CA LEU A 94 -2.06 14.94 -3.72
C LEU A 94 -0.62 15.45 -3.56
N ARG A 95 -0.29 15.97 -2.37
CA ARG A 95 1.11 16.08 -1.93
C ARG A 95 1.59 14.70 -1.49
N TRP A 96 2.89 14.43 -1.60
CA TRP A 96 3.45 13.13 -1.23
C TRP A 96 3.08 12.72 0.21
N TRP A 97 3.28 13.62 1.17
CA TRP A 97 2.95 13.37 2.58
C TRP A 97 1.43 13.16 2.82
N GLU A 98 0.53 13.73 1.99
CA GLU A 98 -0.92 13.51 2.09
C GLU A 98 -1.26 12.06 1.69
N LEU A 99 -0.66 11.56 0.60
CA LEU A 99 -0.79 10.16 0.17
C LEU A 99 -0.24 9.23 1.25
N GLU A 100 0.94 9.53 1.76
CA GLU A 100 1.67 8.70 2.72
C GLU A 100 0.88 8.56 4.03
N THR A 101 0.36 9.68 4.53
CA THR A 101 -0.54 9.71 5.70
C THR A 101 -1.78 8.85 5.47
N CYS A 102 -2.45 8.97 4.32
CA CYS A 102 -3.65 8.18 4.01
C CYS A 102 -3.31 6.68 3.90
N ALA A 103 -2.20 6.33 3.24
CA ALA A 103 -1.79 4.94 3.05
C ALA A 103 -1.44 4.25 4.37
N ARG A 104 -0.78 4.94 5.31
CA ARG A 104 -0.54 4.41 6.68
C ARG A 104 -1.84 4.12 7.42
N VAL A 105 -2.81 5.04 7.36
CA VAL A 105 -4.12 4.84 8.01
C VAL A 105 -4.88 3.68 7.36
N ILE A 106 -4.88 3.56 6.03
CA ILE A 106 -5.50 2.44 5.32
C ILE A 106 -4.85 1.12 5.76
N ALA A 107 -3.52 1.04 5.86
CA ALA A 107 -2.84 -0.17 6.30
C ALA A 107 -3.17 -0.56 7.75
N LEU A 108 -3.36 0.42 8.64
CA LEU A 108 -3.83 0.15 10.01
C LEU A 108 -5.27 -0.36 10.04
N ALA A 109 -6.13 0.12 9.14
CA ALA A 109 -7.53 -0.32 9.06
C ALA A 109 -7.70 -1.68 8.35
N ASP A 110 -6.84 -1.99 7.38
CA ASP A 110 -6.87 -3.20 6.58
C ASP A 110 -5.48 -3.84 6.45
N PRO A 111 -5.20 -4.92 7.21
CA PRO A 111 -3.92 -5.64 7.16
C PRO A 111 -3.61 -6.29 5.81
N THR A 112 -4.61 -6.44 4.93
CA THR A 112 -4.41 -6.95 3.57
C THR A 112 -3.78 -5.90 2.64
N LEU A 113 -3.71 -4.65 3.09
CA LEU A 113 -3.15 -3.51 2.38
C LEU A 113 -1.93 -2.93 3.14
N PRO A 114 -0.80 -3.65 3.22
CA PRO A 114 0.37 -3.17 3.94
C PRO A 114 0.93 -1.88 3.33
N HIS A 115 1.64 -1.11 4.16
CA HIS A 115 2.35 0.09 3.76
C HIS A 115 3.87 -0.08 3.99
N PRO A 116 4.74 0.42 3.08
CA PRO A 116 4.41 0.78 1.71
C PRO A 116 3.94 -0.44 0.90
N GLY A 117 2.94 -0.25 0.03
CA GLY A 117 2.43 -1.36 -0.79
C GLY A 117 1.41 -0.98 -1.83
N LEU A 118 0.41 -1.85 -2.07
CA LEU A 118 -0.52 -1.73 -3.20
C LEU A 118 -1.17 -0.34 -3.29
N VAL A 119 -1.60 0.22 -2.17
CA VAL A 119 -2.19 1.56 -2.10
C VAL A 119 -1.20 2.62 -2.60
N THR A 120 0.03 2.60 -2.07
CA THR A 120 1.10 3.53 -2.48
C THR A 120 1.43 3.36 -3.95
N ALA A 121 1.56 2.13 -4.45
CA ALA A 121 1.88 1.83 -5.84
C ALA A 121 0.80 2.31 -6.83
N LEU A 122 -0.48 2.18 -6.46
CA LEU A 122 -1.61 2.60 -7.29
C LEU A 122 -1.81 4.12 -7.29
N LEU A 123 -1.57 4.76 -6.15
CA LEU A 123 -1.85 6.19 -5.95
C LEU A 123 -0.63 7.10 -6.19
N SER A 124 0.59 6.56 -6.25
CA SER A 124 1.83 7.33 -6.49
C SER A 124 1.78 8.23 -7.74
N PRO A 125 1.09 7.89 -8.84
CA PRO A 125 0.92 8.80 -9.97
C PRO A 125 0.27 10.13 -9.55
N PHE A 126 -0.67 10.12 -8.63
CA PHE A 126 -1.40 11.32 -8.19
C PHE A 126 -0.64 12.17 -7.17
N ALA A 127 0.53 11.72 -6.73
CA ALA A 127 1.42 12.42 -5.80
C ALA A 127 2.86 12.48 -6.36
N PRO A 128 3.10 13.20 -7.47
CA PRO A 128 4.45 13.44 -7.97
C PRO A 128 5.29 14.16 -6.90
N ALA A 129 6.58 13.81 -6.84
CA ALA A 129 7.52 14.50 -5.95
C ALA A 129 7.66 15.97 -6.38
N THR A 130 7.66 16.87 -5.41
CA THR A 130 7.84 18.32 -5.62
C THR A 130 9.20 18.76 -5.10
N ALA A 131 9.55 20.03 -5.33
CA ALA A 131 10.80 20.60 -4.83
C ALA A 131 10.86 20.68 -3.29
N ASP A 132 9.71 20.58 -2.62
CA ASP A 132 9.62 20.58 -1.15
C ASP A 132 9.80 19.16 -0.57
N ASP A 133 9.79 18.12 -1.41
CA ASP A 133 9.91 16.73 -1.00
C ASP A 133 11.36 16.23 -1.07
N ASP A 134 11.71 15.31 -0.17
CA ASP A 134 12.97 14.57 -0.25
C ASP A 134 12.87 13.49 -1.34
N VAL A 135 13.26 13.86 -2.57
CA VAL A 135 13.11 13.03 -3.77
C VAL A 135 13.66 11.59 -3.62
N PRO A 136 14.87 11.37 -3.06
CA PRO A 136 15.35 10.02 -2.75
C PRO A 136 14.41 9.22 -1.84
N SER A 137 13.88 9.82 -0.77
CA SER A 137 12.92 9.15 0.11
C SER A 137 11.62 8.79 -0.61
N VAL A 138 11.10 9.69 -1.45
CA VAL A 138 9.90 9.41 -2.27
C VAL A 138 10.15 8.22 -3.19
N ALA A 139 11.28 8.21 -3.91
CA ALA A 139 11.66 7.13 -4.81
C ALA A 139 11.83 5.80 -4.05
N GLY A 140 12.52 5.80 -2.91
CA GLY A 140 12.72 4.61 -2.07
C GLY A 140 11.41 4.01 -1.55
N ILE A 141 10.45 4.85 -1.16
CA ILE A 141 9.12 4.39 -0.73
C ILE A 141 8.33 3.81 -1.91
N ARG A 142 8.40 4.42 -3.11
CA ARG A 142 7.76 3.86 -4.33
C ARG A 142 8.36 2.51 -4.69
N GLU A 143 9.68 2.41 -4.65
CA GLU A 143 10.43 1.19 -4.91
C GLU A 143 10.03 0.07 -3.93
N ALA A 144 9.97 0.41 -2.64
CA ALA A 144 9.49 -0.50 -1.60
C ALA A 144 8.02 -0.90 -1.81
N ALA A 145 7.15 0.02 -2.24
CA ALA A 145 5.76 -0.28 -2.55
C ALA A 145 5.65 -1.32 -3.68
N TYR A 146 6.37 -1.16 -4.80
CA TYR A 146 6.38 -2.14 -5.88
C TYR A 146 7.02 -3.46 -5.47
N ARG A 147 8.09 -3.44 -4.65
CA ARG A 147 8.69 -4.68 -4.13
C ARG A 147 7.76 -5.44 -3.19
N SER A 148 6.95 -4.76 -2.38
CA SER A 148 5.98 -5.41 -1.49
C SER A 148 4.91 -6.22 -2.25
N LEU A 149 4.67 -5.89 -3.53
CA LEU A 149 3.76 -6.65 -4.40
C LEU A 149 4.29 -8.07 -4.68
N ARG A 150 5.59 -8.30 -4.50
CA ARG A 150 6.25 -9.59 -4.72
C ARG A 150 6.09 -10.57 -3.55
N ARG A 151 5.03 -10.45 -2.72
CA ARG A 151 4.79 -11.35 -1.58
C ARG A 151 5.10 -12.79 -1.99
N PRO A 152 6.12 -13.44 -1.40
CA PRO A 152 6.47 -14.79 -1.77
C PRO A 152 5.26 -15.66 -1.45
N VAL A 153 4.65 -16.24 -2.48
CA VAL A 153 3.79 -17.40 -2.28
C VAL A 153 4.71 -18.47 -1.70
N PRO A 154 4.42 -19.01 -0.51
CA PRO A 154 5.21 -20.10 0.06
C PRO A 154 5.44 -21.14 -1.03
N PRO A 155 6.68 -21.62 -1.23
CA PRO A 155 6.91 -22.64 -2.23
C PRO A 155 5.91 -23.76 -1.95
N PRO A 156 5.20 -24.25 -2.98
CA PRO A 156 4.28 -25.37 -2.80
C PRO A 156 5.05 -26.48 -2.08
N PRO A 157 4.41 -27.19 -1.13
CA PRO A 157 5.07 -28.30 -0.47
C PRO A 157 5.68 -29.21 -1.54
N PRO A 158 6.90 -29.73 -1.33
CA PRO A 158 7.63 -30.48 -2.36
C PRO A 158 6.71 -31.57 -2.89
N SER A 159 6.32 -31.45 -4.16
CA SER A 159 5.45 -32.41 -4.85
C SER A 159 6.24 -33.62 -5.33
N GLY A 160 7.18 -34.06 -4.50
CA GLY A 160 7.98 -35.26 -4.70
C GLY A 160 7.38 -36.43 -3.92
N PRO A 161 7.77 -37.67 -4.24
CA PRO A 161 7.35 -38.83 -3.48
C PRO A 161 7.94 -38.74 -2.06
N GLU A 162 7.14 -39.06 -1.04
CA GLU A 162 7.62 -39.20 0.35
C GLU A 162 8.66 -40.34 0.53
N GLN A 163 8.88 -41.13 -0.52
CA GLN A 163 9.79 -42.27 -0.58
C GLN A 163 10.68 -42.16 -1.82
N ASP A 164 11.91 -42.70 -1.75
CA ASP A 164 12.80 -42.75 -2.91
C ASP A 164 12.10 -43.47 -4.09
N PRO A 165 11.96 -42.81 -5.25
CA PRO A 165 11.22 -43.40 -6.35
C PRO A 165 11.97 -44.61 -6.91
N LEU A 166 11.20 -45.66 -7.20
CA LEU A 166 11.70 -46.85 -7.89
C LEU A 166 12.40 -46.42 -9.20
N PRO A 167 13.39 -47.19 -9.70
CA PRO A 167 14.18 -46.80 -10.86
C PRO A 167 13.37 -46.39 -12.11
N LEU A 168 12.16 -46.92 -12.27
CA LEU A 168 11.25 -46.60 -13.37
C LEU A 168 10.64 -45.19 -13.28
N PHE A 169 10.52 -44.63 -12.07
CA PHE A 169 9.88 -43.33 -11.82
C PHE A 169 10.89 -42.22 -11.52
N ARG A 170 12.19 -42.42 -11.77
CA ARG A 170 13.21 -41.38 -11.51
C ARG A 170 13.16 -40.19 -12.46
N GLU A 171 12.45 -40.32 -13.58
CA GLU A 171 12.41 -39.27 -14.60
C GLU A 171 11.35 -38.21 -14.27
N ASP A 172 11.68 -36.94 -14.49
CA ASP A 172 10.84 -35.76 -14.16
C ASP A 172 9.44 -35.80 -14.78
N ARG A 173 9.27 -36.48 -15.93
CA ARG A 173 7.96 -36.63 -16.61
C ARG A 173 6.91 -37.40 -15.81
N TRP A 174 7.34 -38.17 -14.80
CA TRP A 174 6.44 -38.93 -13.92
C TRP A 174 5.94 -38.13 -12.72
N TRP A 175 6.51 -36.94 -12.51
CA TRP A 175 6.20 -36.07 -11.38
C TRP A 175 5.43 -34.84 -11.87
N PRO A 176 4.53 -34.29 -11.05
CA PRO A 176 3.97 -32.98 -11.33
C PRO A 176 5.11 -31.99 -11.49
N VAL A 177 5.10 -31.22 -12.58
CA VAL A 177 6.03 -30.10 -12.73
C VAL A 177 5.87 -29.24 -11.47
N PRO A 178 6.94 -28.98 -10.70
CA PRO A 178 6.85 -28.10 -9.55
C PRO A 178 6.21 -26.80 -10.02
N PRO A 179 5.19 -26.28 -9.31
CA PRO A 179 4.64 -24.98 -9.67
C PRO A 179 5.79 -24.01 -9.79
N ALA A 180 5.91 -23.35 -10.94
CA ALA A 180 6.96 -22.37 -11.14
C ALA A 180 6.89 -21.39 -9.96
N PRO A 181 8.03 -20.97 -9.38
CA PRO A 181 7.99 -19.88 -8.41
C PRO A 181 7.19 -18.76 -9.05
N SER A 182 6.20 -18.23 -8.30
CA SER A 182 5.33 -17.18 -8.81
C SER A 182 6.22 -16.13 -9.47
N PRO A 183 6.09 -15.92 -10.80
CA PRO A 183 6.99 -15.01 -11.49
C PRO A 183 6.90 -13.68 -10.75
N GLN A 184 8.05 -13.13 -10.38
CA GLN A 184 8.08 -11.80 -9.77
C GLN A 184 7.29 -10.90 -10.71
N VAL A 185 6.20 -10.32 -10.20
CA VAL A 185 5.27 -9.52 -11.00
C VAL A 185 6.04 -8.42 -11.75
N LEU A 186 7.05 -7.85 -11.10
CA LEU A 186 7.94 -6.84 -11.66
C LEU A 186 9.39 -7.22 -11.39
N ASP A 187 10.22 -7.19 -12.43
CA ASP A 187 11.68 -7.29 -12.27
C ASP A 187 12.28 -5.99 -11.71
N GLU A 188 13.57 -5.99 -11.34
CA GLU A 188 14.22 -4.79 -10.79
C GLU A 188 14.26 -3.61 -11.78
N ALA A 189 14.31 -3.88 -13.08
CA ALA A 189 14.37 -2.83 -14.09
C ALA A 189 13.02 -2.11 -14.22
N ALA A 190 11.91 -2.87 -14.21
CA ALA A 190 10.56 -2.35 -14.18
C ALA A 190 10.28 -1.56 -12.90
N ILE A 191 10.72 -2.05 -11.74
CA ILE A 191 10.60 -1.32 -10.48
C ILE A 191 11.36 0.01 -10.52
N ALA A 192 12.61 0.00 -11.01
CA ALA A 192 13.39 1.23 -11.13
C ALA A 192 12.71 2.25 -12.07
N ALA A 193 12.17 1.80 -13.20
CA ALA A 193 11.46 2.65 -14.15
C ALA A 193 10.16 3.25 -13.55
N LEU A 194 9.38 2.44 -12.82
CA LEU A 194 8.14 2.88 -12.19
C LEU A 194 8.37 3.80 -10.97
N SER A 195 9.53 3.68 -10.34
CA SER A 195 9.88 4.47 -9.14
C SER A 195 10.56 5.80 -9.47
N ASP A 196 10.92 6.01 -10.75
CA ASP A 196 11.57 7.25 -11.21
C ASP A 196 10.71 8.49 -10.86
N PRO A 197 11.32 9.60 -10.42
CA PRO A 197 10.57 10.78 -10.02
C PRO A 197 9.74 11.32 -11.18
N THR A 198 8.42 11.25 -11.00
CA THR A 198 7.48 11.77 -11.98
C THR A 198 7.41 13.29 -11.87
N GLN A 199 7.68 14.01 -12.97
CA GLN A 199 7.52 15.46 -12.99
C GLN A 199 6.03 15.83 -12.94
N ALA A 200 5.67 16.70 -12.00
CA ALA A 200 4.34 17.30 -11.94
C ALA A 200 4.15 18.27 -13.12
N VAL A 201 3.30 17.90 -14.09
CA VAL A 201 3.02 18.76 -15.25
C VAL A 201 1.70 19.50 -15.07
N ASP A 202 0.68 18.86 -14.47
CA ASP A 202 -0.65 19.45 -14.29
C ASP A 202 -0.93 19.81 -12.82
N GLN A 203 -0.99 21.11 -12.55
CA GLN A 203 -1.32 21.69 -11.24
C GLN A 203 -2.84 21.73 -11.01
N VAL A 204 -3.47 20.56 -10.93
CA VAL A 204 -4.93 20.40 -10.77
C VAL A 204 -5.47 21.08 -9.50
N ARG A 205 -4.62 21.24 -8.48
CA ARG A 205 -4.94 21.93 -7.22
C ARG A 205 -5.17 23.44 -7.36
N ALA A 206 -4.76 24.06 -8.47
CA ALA A 206 -5.09 25.46 -8.72
C ALA A 206 -6.55 25.64 -9.22
N GLY A 207 -7.23 24.54 -9.56
CA GLY A 207 -8.59 24.55 -10.08
C GLY A 207 -9.62 24.94 -9.02
N LYS A 208 -10.56 25.84 -9.37
CA LYS A 208 -11.65 26.28 -8.47
C LYS A 208 -12.57 25.17 -7.98
N ARG A 209 -12.61 24.02 -8.68
CA ARG A 209 -13.43 22.85 -8.32
C ARG A 209 -12.68 21.84 -7.46
N PHE A 210 -11.40 22.07 -7.19
CA PHE A 210 -10.61 21.17 -6.36
C PHE A 210 -11.10 21.22 -4.90
N PRO A 211 -11.38 20.09 -4.25
CA PRO A 211 -12.01 20.04 -2.93
C PRO A 211 -10.98 20.24 -1.80
N HIS A 212 -10.43 21.45 -1.70
CA HIS A 212 -9.37 21.78 -0.73
C HIS A 212 -9.79 21.54 0.72
N GLU A 213 -10.99 21.97 1.09
CA GLU A 213 -11.47 21.88 2.47
C GLU A 213 -11.68 20.43 2.89
N ASP A 214 -12.27 19.63 2.01
CA ASP A 214 -12.53 18.20 2.27
C ASP A 214 -11.23 17.40 2.36
N LEU A 215 -10.26 17.66 1.47
CA LEU A 215 -8.95 17.00 1.52
C LEU A 215 -8.18 17.41 2.78
N ALA A 216 -8.22 18.70 3.15
CA ALA A 216 -7.56 19.19 4.36
C ALA A 216 -8.19 18.61 5.64
N ASP A 217 -9.52 18.44 5.68
CA ASP A 217 -10.19 17.78 6.81
C ASP A 217 -9.80 16.30 6.92
N LEU A 218 -9.84 15.55 5.80
CA LEU A 218 -9.39 14.16 5.75
C LEU A 218 -7.97 14.02 6.31
N VAL A 219 -7.04 14.80 5.76
CA VAL A 219 -5.62 14.69 6.12
C VAL A 219 -5.39 15.06 7.58
N ARG A 220 -6.02 16.14 8.08
CA ARG A 220 -5.94 16.52 9.50
C ARG A 220 -6.41 15.40 10.43
N ARG A 221 -7.53 14.74 10.11
CA ARG A 221 -8.06 13.63 10.90
C ARG A 221 -7.16 12.40 10.81
N ALA A 222 -6.60 12.12 9.64
CA ALA A 222 -5.67 11.02 9.41
C ALA A 222 -4.39 11.19 10.23
N THR A 223 -3.80 12.39 10.21
CA THR A 223 -2.66 12.74 11.07
C THR A 223 -3.02 12.60 12.55
N ALA A 224 -4.17 13.14 12.98
CA ALA A 224 -4.60 13.01 14.38
C ALA A 224 -4.82 11.55 14.81
N HIS A 225 -5.29 10.69 13.90
CA HIS A 225 -5.44 9.26 14.14
C HIS A 225 -4.08 8.58 14.36
N LEU A 226 -3.09 8.85 13.50
CA LEU A 226 -1.73 8.32 13.65
C LEU A 226 -1.05 8.85 14.93
N ASP A 227 -1.18 10.15 15.23
CA ASP A 227 -0.61 10.79 16.42
C ASP A 227 -1.20 10.26 17.74
N ALA A 228 -2.42 9.73 17.69
CA ALA A 228 -3.07 9.11 18.84
C ALA A 228 -2.57 7.68 19.09
N LEU A 229 -2.03 6.99 18.08
CA LEU A 229 -1.62 5.59 18.18
C LEU A 229 -0.60 5.38 19.32
N PRO A 230 0.52 6.14 19.43
CA PRO A 230 1.52 5.94 20.49
C PRO A 230 1.02 6.18 21.91
N ARG A 231 -0.16 6.80 22.06
CA ARG A 231 -0.74 7.15 23.35
C ARG A 231 -1.62 6.05 23.93
N ARG A 232 -1.81 4.94 23.21
CA ARG A 232 -2.52 3.77 23.77
C ARG A 232 -1.60 3.04 24.77
N ASP A 233 -2.21 2.40 25.77
CA ASP A 233 -1.50 1.88 26.96
C ASP A 233 -0.34 0.92 26.62
N TRP A 234 -0.61 -0.08 25.78
CA TRP A 234 0.32 -1.03 25.18
C TRP A 234 1.51 -0.41 24.43
N TYR A 235 1.35 0.74 23.77
CA TYR A 235 2.45 1.41 23.05
C TYR A 235 3.25 2.34 23.95
N THR A 236 2.64 2.84 25.03
CA THR A 236 3.31 3.77 25.96
C THR A 236 4.55 3.14 26.60
N LEU A 237 4.48 1.83 26.92
CA LEU A 237 5.58 1.08 27.53
C LEU A 237 6.73 0.81 26.55
N THR A 238 6.44 0.68 25.26
CA THR A 238 7.42 0.32 24.22
C THR A 238 8.00 1.54 23.49
N ARG A 239 7.37 2.70 23.65
CA ARG A 239 7.78 3.96 23.03
C ARG A 239 9.25 4.35 23.24
N PRO A 240 9.88 4.17 24.43
CA PRO A 240 11.30 4.49 24.58
C PRO A 240 12.20 3.69 23.64
N LEU A 241 11.91 2.41 23.44
CA LEU A 241 12.65 1.55 22.52
C LEU A 241 12.40 1.93 21.06
N ALA A 242 11.16 2.23 20.69
CA ALA A 242 10.84 2.72 19.35
C ALA A 242 11.56 4.06 19.02
N ARG A 243 11.63 4.96 20.00
CA ARG A 243 12.39 6.22 19.88
C ARG A 243 13.89 5.97 19.72
N GLN A 244 14.45 5.05 20.49
CA GLN A 244 15.86 4.67 20.36
C GLN A 244 16.15 4.17 18.94
N ILE A 245 15.33 3.26 18.38
CA ILE A 245 15.49 2.76 17.01
C ILE A 245 15.42 3.92 16.00
N THR A 246 14.46 4.83 16.17
CA THR A 246 14.29 6.00 15.30
C THR A 246 15.51 6.93 15.35
N GLU A 247 16.06 7.17 16.54
CA GLU A 247 17.19 8.08 16.76
C GLU A 247 18.52 7.50 16.27
N THR A 248 18.71 6.17 16.35
CA THR A 248 19.94 5.51 15.90
C THR A 248 19.91 5.09 14.44
N GLY A 249 18.73 4.89 13.85
CA GLY A 249 18.59 4.28 12.53
C GLY A 249 18.90 2.78 12.50
N ASP A 250 19.04 2.13 13.66
CA ASP A 250 19.39 0.71 13.75
C ASP A 250 18.13 -0.14 13.92
N LEU A 251 17.80 -0.96 12.91
CA LEU A 251 16.64 -1.86 12.93
C LEU A 251 16.90 -3.18 13.68
N THR A 252 18.12 -3.46 14.14
CA THR A 252 18.45 -4.67 14.91
C THR A 252 17.51 -4.89 16.13
N PRO A 253 17.13 -3.85 16.89
CA PRO A 253 16.23 -3.99 18.05
C PRO A 253 14.74 -4.18 17.70
N VAL A 254 14.34 -4.19 16.42
CA VAL A 254 12.92 -4.36 16.01
C VAL A 254 12.30 -5.65 16.57
N ARG A 255 13.06 -6.75 16.64
CA ARG A 255 12.58 -8.00 17.25
C ARG A 255 12.32 -7.88 18.75
N ALA A 256 13.14 -7.12 19.46
CA ALA A 256 12.92 -6.83 20.88
C ALA A 256 11.68 -5.93 21.07
N LEU A 257 11.47 -4.97 20.15
CA LEU A 257 10.26 -4.15 20.14
C LEU A 257 9.00 -4.99 19.92
N LEU A 258 9.01 -5.92 18.96
CA LEU A 258 7.91 -6.86 18.73
C LEU A 258 7.62 -7.72 19.97
N GLY A 259 8.66 -8.23 20.64
CA GLY A 259 8.51 -8.99 21.88
C GLY A 259 7.84 -8.16 22.98
N ALA A 260 8.33 -6.94 23.21
CA ALA A 260 7.78 -6.03 24.21
C ALA A 260 6.33 -5.63 23.91
N LEU A 261 5.97 -5.43 22.64
CA LEU A 261 4.59 -5.16 22.23
C LEU A 261 3.68 -6.36 22.52
N THR A 262 4.12 -7.55 22.16
CA THR A 262 3.37 -8.80 22.41
C THR A 262 3.15 -9.02 23.90
N GLU A 263 4.18 -8.81 24.73
CA GLU A 263 4.09 -8.88 26.19
C GLU A 263 3.15 -7.81 26.78
N ALA A 264 3.10 -6.62 26.19
CA ALA A 264 2.19 -5.55 26.56
C ALA A 264 0.74 -5.79 26.09
N GLY A 265 0.45 -6.93 25.45
CA GLY A 265 -0.89 -7.32 24.99
C GLY A 265 -1.25 -6.77 23.61
N CYS A 266 -0.26 -6.42 22.79
CA CYS A 266 -0.48 -5.96 21.42
C CYS A 266 -1.00 -7.09 20.52
N ASP A 267 -2.20 -6.92 19.98
CA ASP A 267 -2.83 -7.86 19.04
C ASP A 267 -3.12 -7.25 17.65
N HIS A 268 -2.68 -6.02 17.39
CA HIS A 268 -2.95 -5.36 16.11
C HIS A 268 -2.20 -6.03 14.96
N PRO A 269 -2.89 -6.68 13.99
CA PRO A 269 -2.24 -7.49 12.96
C PRO A 269 -1.23 -6.70 12.13
N THR A 270 -1.59 -5.52 11.62
CA THR A 270 -0.66 -4.66 10.85
C THR A 270 0.62 -4.33 11.61
N VAL A 271 0.54 -4.11 12.93
CA VAL A 271 1.71 -3.78 13.76
C VAL A 271 2.61 -4.99 13.93
N LEU A 272 2.02 -6.16 14.21
CA LEU A 272 2.76 -7.39 14.39
C LEU A 272 3.39 -7.87 13.09
N ASP A 273 2.67 -7.79 11.97
CA ASP A 273 3.15 -8.21 10.65
C ASP A 273 4.34 -7.33 10.20
N ALA A 274 4.21 -6.00 10.32
CA ALA A 274 5.26 -5.06 9.90
C ALA A 274 6.58 -5.21 10.69
N LEU A 275 6.53 -5.72 11.94
CA LEU A 275 7.71 -5.89 12.80
C LEU A 275 8.22 -7.33 12.84
N SER A 276 7.40 -8.31 12.44
CA SER A 276 7.77 -9.73 12.46
C SER A 276 8.46 -10.16 11.19
N GLU A 277 7.87 -9.99 10.02
CA GLU A 277 8.47 -10.48 8.77
C GLU A 277 8.30 -9.41 7.67
N PRO A 278 8.94 -8.24 7.84
CA PRO A 278 8.82 -7.18 6.85
C PRO A 278 9.36 -7.66 5.50
N LEU A 279 8.58 -7.48 4.45
CA LEU A 279 9.00 -7.81 3.08
C LEU A 279 10.10 -6.85 2.60
N VAL A 280 10.02 -5.62 3.08
CA VAL A 280 10.99 -4.55 2.85
C VAL A 280 11.23 -3.84 4.17
N ALA A 281 12.47 -3.41 4.43
CA ALA A 281 12.83 -2.75 5.68
C ALA A 281 11.94 -1.53 6.01
N LEU A 282 11.43 -0.86 4.97
CA LEU A 282 10.56 0.31 5.10
C LEU A 282 9.22 0.00 5.77
N GLU A 283 8.70 -1.24 5.71
CA GLU A 283 7.51 -1.67 6.47
C GLU A 283 7.75 -1.55 7.99
N ALA A 284 8.91 -1.99 8.46
CA ALA A 284 9.29 -1.83 9.86
C ALA A 284 9.55 -0.36 10.21
N CYS A 285 10.15 0.40 9.30
CA CYS A 285 10.52 1.80 9.54
C CYS A 285 9.32 2.70 9.83
N TRP A 286 8.29 2.70 8.97
CA TRP A 286 7.13 3.56 9.19
C TRP A 286 6.36 3.17 10.46
N MET A 287 6.32 1.88 10.79
CA MET A 287 5.69 1.38 11.99
C MET A 287 6.43 1.88 13.23
N VAL A 288 7.76 1.77 13.24
CA VAL A 288 8.59 2.28 14.33
C VAL A 288 8.45 3.80 14.49
N GLU A 289 8.47 4.56 13.40
CA GLU A 289 8.25 6.01 13.44
C GLU A 289 6.90 6.35 14.07
N THR A 290 5.85 5.64 13.63
CA THR A 290 4.49 5.82 14.12
C THR A 290 4.46 5.55 15.61
N LEU A 291 4.97 4.41 16.08
CA LEU A 291 5.01 4.03 17.51
C LEU A 291 5.89 4.95 18.37
N ALA A 292 6.97 5.50 17.81
CA ALA A 292 7.80 6.50 18.49
C ALA A 292 7.08 7.85 18.65
N GLY A 293 6.10 8.12 17.78
CA GLY A 293 5.51 9.44 17.58
C GLY A 293 6.51 10.40 16.92
N ALA A 294 7.32 9.87 16.00
CA ALA A 294 8.28 10.63 15.21
C ALA A 294 7.62 11.20 13.95
N GLU A 295 8.25 12.21 13.35
CA GLU A 295 7.81 12.74 12.06
C GLU A 295 7.99 11.65 10.97
N PRO A 296 6.97 11.40 10.13
CA PRO A 296 7.08 10.46 9.01
C PRO A 296 8.31 10.73 8.15
N GLY A 297 9.08 9.68 7.86
CA GLY A 297 10.31 9.77 7.06
C GLY A 297 11.59 9.98 7.85
N THR A 298 11.53 10.20 9.17
CA THR A 298 12.72 10.34 10.02
C THR A 298 13.64 9.12 9.92
N LEU A 299 13.09 7.91 10.12
CA LEU A 299 13.81 6.65 10.04
C LEU A 299 13.98 6.19 8.59
N LEU A 300 13.00 6.46 7.71
CA LEU A 300 13.08 6.08 6.30
C LEU A 300 14.33 6.67 5.62
N ARG A 301 14.71 7.91 5.93
CA ARG A 301 15.92 8.56 5.39
C ARG A 301 17.24 7.84 5.72
N HIS A 302 17.26 6.97 6.74
CA HIS A 302 18.43 6.15 7.06
C HIS A 302 18.53 4.87 6.20
N HIS A 303 17.46 4.53 5.47
CA HIS A 303 17.31 3.23 4.79
C HIS A 303 16.93 3.36 3.30
N VAL A 304 16.96 4.56 2.73
CA VAL A 304 16.76 4.87 1.31
C VAL A 304 18.03 5.42 0.68
#